data_AF-A0A1F6ZS07-F1
#
_entry.id   AF-A0A1F6ZS07-F1
#
_cell.length_a   1.000
_cell.length_b   1.000
_cell.length_c   1.000
_cell.angle_alpha   90.00
_cell.angle_beta   90.00
_cell.angle_gamma   90.00
#
_symmetry.space_group_name_H-M   'P 1'
#
loop_
_entity.id
_entity.type
_entity.pdbx_description
1 polymer ?
#
loop_
_entity_poly.entity_id
_entity_poly.type
_entity_poly.pdbx_seq_one_letter_code
_entity_poly.pdbx_strand_id
1 'polypeptide(L)'
;MKPLYIFDLDETTGIYSVCPRINDRVLLRPGFREVIEANNSRRINMAIATRGDRDYVESIKENLAKNGIELKCRIYTEHDVETGRVRGYYKDYRQVFADYEITNPEKECVVIGDLLRIEDNEDYSLEDFIETDFTENPFLLCSCYSLNDHPYPYCNQQSLPVYAVLPRAVRNSEGKTLALHMDYVMNTLEEMYAAGEENFAAGFERMNSKSVQKVVSDALAQELLRYSQMQKYLIIKGEERDWSKLEEVMRNA
;
A
#
# COMPACT_ATOMS: atom_id res chain seq x y z
N MET A 1 14.99 8.52 14.12
CA MET A 1 14.06 7.40 14.37
C MET A 1 13.94 6.64 13.05
N LYS A 2 13.81 5.30 13.05
CA LYS A 2 13.62 4.61 11.75
C LYS A 2 12.20 4.86 11.24
N PRO A 3 12.00 5.25 9.97
CA PRO A 3 10.66 5.47 9.42
C PRO A 3 9.84 4.17 9.48
N LEU A 4 8.54 4.32 9.67
CA LEU A 4 7.60 3.21 9.64
C LEU A 4 6.94 3.09 8.25
N TYR A 5 7.08 1.92 7.65
CA TYR A 5 6.40 1.55 6.40
C TYR A 5 5.19 0.68 6.75
N ILE A 6 3.99 1.19 6.48
CA ILE A 6 2.73 0.51 6.77
C ILE A 6 2.17 0.00 5.45
N PHE A 7 2.15 -1.31 5.24
CA PHE A 7 1.63 -1.90 4.02
C PHE A 7 0.17 -2.30 4.20
N ASP A 8 -0.66 -2.08 3.19
CA ASP A 8 -1.82 -2.95 2.99
C ASP A 8 -1.36 -4.37 2.61
N LEU A 9 -2.26 -5.35 2.71
CA LEU A 9 -1.96 -6.74 2.41
C LEU A 9 -2.25 -7.08 0.94
N ASP A 10 -3.53 -7.10 0.57
CA ASP A 10 -3.99 -7.64 -0.71
C ASP A 10 -3.62 -6.72 -1.88
N GLU A 11 -3.14 -7.28 -2.99
CA GLU A 11 -2.66 -6.60 -4.21
C GLU A 11 -1.48 -5.62 -4.00
N THR A 12 -1.23 -5.18 -2.76
CA THR A 12 -0.08 -4.38 -2.34
C THR A 12 1.14 -5.26 -2.11
N THR A 13 1.02 -6.31 -1.31
CA THR A 13 2.15 -7.20 -0.98
C THR A 13 2.13 -8.50 -1.75
N GLY A 14 0.97 -8.85 -2.32
CA GLY A 14 0.76 -10.04 -3.13
C GLY A 14 -0.70 -10.22 -3.51
N ILE A 15 -0.98 -11.17 -4.40
CA ILE A 15 -2.34 -11.62 -4.68
C ILE A 15 -2.58 -12.89 -3.85
N TYR A 16 -3.60 -12.82 -3.01
CA TYR A 16 -3.99 -13.92 -2.12
C TYR A 16 -5.37 -14.44 -2.56
N SER A 17 -5.48 -15.76 -2.78
CA SER A 17 -6.76 -16.39 -3.06
C SER A 17 -7.11 -17.37 -1.95
N VAL A 18 -8.23 -17.12 -1.27
CA VAL A 18 -8.80 -18.03 -0.27
C VAL A 18 -10.04 -18.68 -0.87
N CYS A 19 -9.89 -19.31 -2.05
CA CYS A 19 -10.94 -20.12 -2.65
C CYS A 19 -10.61 -21.60 -2.46
N PRO A 20 -11.48 -22.43 -1.83
CA PRO A 20 -11.20 -23.85 -1.55
C PRO A 20 -10.91 -24.72 -2.78
N ARG A 21 -11.13 -24.19 -4.00
CA ARG A 21 -10.93 -24.90 -5.27
C ARG A 21 -9.70 -24.45 -6.05
N ILE A 22 -9.08 -23.34 -5.64
CA ILE A 22 -7.83 -22.83 -6.22
C ILE A 22 -6.78 -23.11 -5.14
N ASN A 23 -6.09 -24.24 -5.26
CA ASN A 23 -4.96 -24.63 -4.40
C ASN A 23 -4.23 -23.41 -3.86
N ASP A 24 -4.22 -23.18 -2.53
CA ASP A 24 -3.23 -22.45 -1.72
C ASP A 24 -2.24 -21.54 -2.48
N ARG A 25 -2.73 -20.69 -3.38
CA ARG A 25 -1.88 -19.96 -4.34
C ARG A 25 -1.70 -18.57 -3.78
N VAL A 26 -0.59 -18.42 -3.08
CA VAL A 26 -0.06 -17.14 -2.65
C VAL A 26 0.89 -16.66 -3.73
N LEU A 27 0.55 -15.55 -4.38
CA LEU A 27 1.45 -14.86 -5.29
C LEU A 27 2.01 -13.66 -4.55
N LEU A 28 3.32 -13.58 -4.38
CA LEU A 28 3.93 -12.40 -3.77
C LEU A 28 4.24 -11.36 -4.84
N ARG A 29 4.12 -10.08 -4.45
CA ARG A 29 4.69 -9.00 -5.25
C ARG A 29 6.21 -9.20 -5.30
N PRO A 30 6.83 -9.16 -6.49
CA PRO A 30 8.26 -9.39 -6.63
C PRO A 30 9.05 -8.38 -5.76
N GLY A 31 10.08 -8.84 -5.07
CA GLY A 31 10.87 -8.04 -4.12
C GLY A 31 10.28 -7.95 -2.70
N PHE A 32 9.06 -8.44 -2.46
CA PHE A 32 8.45 -8.30 -1.13
C PHE A 32 9.10 -9.22 -0.09
N ARG A 33 9.66 -10.36 -0.50
CA ARG A 33 10.43 -11.25 0.37
C ARG A 33 11.61 -10.51 1.00
N GLU A 34 12.32 -9.72 0.21
CA GLU A 34 13.46 -8.91 0.62
C GLU A 34 13.06 -7.83 1.63
N VAL A 35 11.85 -7.26 1.49
CA VAL A 35 11.26 -6.34 2.47
C VAL A 35 10.99 -7.04 3.80
N ILE A 36 10.42 -8.25 3.77
CA ILE A 36 10.20 -9.07 4.98
C ILE A 36 11.54 -9.36 5.66
N GLU A 37 12.57 -9.76 4.90
CA GLU A 37 13.91 -10.01 5.42
C GLU A 37 14.57 -8.76 6.01
N ALA A 38 14.38 -7.60 5.36
CA ALA A 38 14.82 -6.31 5.89
C ALA A 38 14.12 -5.97 7.22
N ASN A 39 12.82 -6.20 7.33
CA ASN A 39 12.10 -6.02 8.58
C ASN A 39 12.57 -7.01 9.66
N ASN A 40 12.73 -8.29 9.32
CA ASN A 40 13.15 -9.34 10.25
C ASN A 40 14.57 -9.10 10.79
N SER A 41 15.45 -8.54 9.97
CA SER A 41 16.80 -8.08 10.35
C SER A 41 16.80 -6.71 11.03
N ARG A 42 15.61 -6.14 11.32
CA ARG A 42 15.41 -4.81 11.92
C ARG A 42 16.07 -3.68 11.13
N ARG A 43 16.28 -3.84 9.83
CA ARG A 43 16.80 -2.77 8.95
C ARG A 43 15.74 -1.70 8.75
N ILE A 44 14.48 -2.10 8.53
CA ILE A 44 13.31 -1.23 8.45
C ILE A 44 12.32 -1.50 9.58
N ASN A 45 11.43 -0.53 9.87
CA ASN A 45 10.23 -0.78 10.67
C ASN A 45 9.06 -1.01 9.73
N MET A 46 8.40 -2.16 9.85
CA MET A 46 7.25 -2.52 9.03
C MET A 46 6.03 -2.83 9.89
N ALA A 47 4.86 -2.45 9.41
CA ALA A 47 3.56 -2.93 9.85
C ALA A 47 2.74 -3.37 8.64
N ILE A 48 1.79 -4.28 8.84
CA ILE A 48 0.74 -4.57 7.86
C ILE A 48 -0.59 -4.17 8.48
N ALA A 49 -1.41 -3.42 7.75
CA ALA A 49 -2.76 -3.08 8.15
C ALA A 49 -3.70 -3.50 7.02
N THR A 50 -4.62 -4.41 7.28
CA THR A 50 -5.52 -5.00 6.29
C THR A 50 -6.97 -4.97 6.78
N ARG A 51 -7.92 -5.03 5.85
CA ARG A 51 -9.32 -5.32 6.15
C ARG A 51 -9.67 -6.80 6.03
N GLY A 52 -8.67 -7.67 5.82
CA GLY A 52 -8.85 -9.10 6.04
C GLY A 52 -9.17 -9.38 7.51
N ASP A 53 -10.08 -10.33 7.72
CA ASP A 53 -10.31 -10.87 9.05
C ASP A 53 -9.08 -11.66 9.56
N ARG A 54 -9.12 -12.04 10.84
CA ARG A 54 -8.00 -12.76 11.45
C ARG A 54 -7.76 -14.13 10.82
N ASP A 55 -8.81 -14.85 10.43
CA ASP A 55 -8.69 -16.20 9.88
C ASP A 55 -8.04 -16.16 8.49
N TYR A 56 -8.40 -15.14 7.70
CA TYR A 56 -7.79 -14.83 6.41
C TYR A 56 -6.29 -14.54 6.54
N VAL A 57 -5.92 -13.66 7.48
CA VAL A 57 -4.52 -13.30 7.73
C VAL A 57 -3.70 -14.48 8.24
N GLU A 58 -4.23 -15.28 9.16
CA GLU A 58 -3.53 -16.47 9.65
C GLU A 58 -3.33 -17.51 8.56
N SER A 59 -4.32 -17.71 7.67
CA SER A 59 -4.16 -18.58 6.49
C SER A 59 -3.00 -18.13 5.58
N ILE A 60 -2.88 -16.82 5.33
CA ILE A 60 -1.77 -16.27 4.55
C ILE A 60 -0.43 -16.51 5.24
N LYS A 61 -0.34 -16.22 6.54
CA LYS A 61 0.89 -16.44 7.33
C LYS A 61 1.31 -17.90 7.34
N GLU A 62 0.38 -18.83 7.52
CA GLU A 62 0.66 -20.26 7.46
C GLU A 62 1.20 -20.67 6.09
N ASN A 63 0.61 -20.16 5.00
CA ASN A 63 1.07 -20.45 3.65
C ASN A 63 2.47 -19.87 3.38
N LEU A 64 2.75 -18.65 3.82
CA LEU A 64 4.09 -18.06 3.73
C LEU A 64 5.11 -18.86 4.55
N ALA A 65 4.76 -19.25 5.78
CA ALA A 65 5.63 -20.02 6.67
C ALA A 65 5.97 -21.41 6.10
N LYS A 66 4.99 -22.09 5.48
CA LYS A 66 5.22 -23.37 4.77
C LYS A 66 6.26 -23.25 3.63
N ASN A 67 6.46 -22.04 3.11
CA ASN A 67 7.42 -21.74 2.06
C ASN A 67 8.68 -21.00 2.59
N GLY A 68 8.94 -21.09 3.90
CA GLY A 68 10.13 -20.53 4.53
C GLY A 68 10.11 -19.01 4.67
N ILE A 69 8.95 -18.37 4.53
CA ILE A 69 8.78 -16.92 4.68
C ILE A 69 8.10 -16.64 6.02
N GLU A 70 8.82 -16.00 6.94
CA GLU A 70 8.31 -15.67 8.27
C GLU A 70 8.03 -14.17 8.38
N LEU A 71 6.78 -13.78 8.58
CA LEU A 71 6.37 -12.40 8.84
C LEU A 71 6.48 -12.07 10.34
N LYS A 72 7.48 -11.27 10.74
CA LYS A 72 7.68 -10.83 12.15
C LYS A 72 7.15 -9.42 12.46
N CYS A 73 6.52 -8.75 11.50
CA CYS A 73 5.91 -7.44 11.73
C CYS A 73 4.59 -7.57 12.51
N ARG A 74 4.10 -6.44 13.06
CA ARG A 74 2.74 -6.39 13.59
C ARG A 74 1.75 -6.32 12.42
N ILE A 75 0.68 -7.11 12.53
CA ILE A 75 -0.40 -7.16 11.53
C ILE A 75 -1.69 -6.74 12.22
N TYR A 76 -2.35 -5.73 11.66
CA TYR A 76 -3.61 -5.16 12.11
C TYR A 76 -4.70 -5.60 11.13
N THR A 77 -5.76 -6.22 11.65
CA THR A 77 -6.88 -6.80 10.89
C THR A 77 -8.04 -5.82 10.81
N GLU A 78 -9.14 -6.20 10.12
CA GLU A 78 -10.36 -5.39 10.04
C GLU A 78 -10.83 -4.87 11.41
N HIS A 79 -10.74 -5.68 12.45
CA HIS A 79 -11.19 -5.32 13.79
C HIS A 79 -10.33 -4.22 14.42
N ASP A 80 -9.06 -4.13 14.04
CA ASP A 80 -8.10 -3.17 14.59
C ASP A 80 -8.18 -1.82 13.86
N VAL A 81 -8.51 -1.84 12.56
CA VAL A 81 -8.45 -0.65 11.69
C VAL A 81 -9.82 -0.13 11.25
N GLU A 82 -10.90 -0.88 11.40
CA GLU A 82 -12.25 -0.38 11.12
C GLU A 82 -12.88 0.21 12.39
N THR A 83 -13.25 1.49 12.33
CA THR A 83 -14.13 2.06 13.37
C THR A 83 -15.58 2.07 12.91
N GLY A 84 -16.49 1.81 13.85
CA GLY A 84 -17.95 1.86 13.60
C GLY A 84 -18.49 3.23 13.15
N ARG A 85 -17.64 4.27 13.00
CA ARG A 85 -18.01 5.60 12.50
C ARG A 85 -17.86 5.72 10.97
N VAL A 86 -17.11 4.83 10.33
CA VAL A 86 -16.60 5.03 8.96
C VAL A 86 -16.54 3.71 8.19
N ARG A 87 -17.45 2.78 8.49
CA ARG A 87 -17.46 1.43 7.89
C ARG A 87 -17.27 1.52 6.38
N GLY A 88 -16.23 0.86 5.89
CA GLY A 88 -15.92 0.81 4.48
C GLY A 88 -15.06 1.95 3.95
N TYR A 89 -14.91 3.12 4.58
CA TYR A 89 -14.28 4.25 3.88
C TYR A 89 -12.80 4.47 4.17
N TYR A 90 -12.28 4.18 5.38
CA TYR A 90 -10.90 4.47 5.79
C TYR A 90 -10.37 3.45 6.81
N LYS A 91 -9.04 3.34 6.94
CA LYS A 91 -8.35 2.64 8.04
C LYS A 91 -7.97 3.60 9.16
N ASP A 92 -8.30 3.23 10.38
CA ASP A 92 -7.89 3.94 11.59
C ASP A 92 -6.52 3.43 12.07
N TYR A 93 -5.49 4.24 11.84
CA TYR A 93 -4.13 3.90 12.23
C TYR A 93 -3.76 4.34 13.65
N ARG A 94 -4.70 4.82 14.48
CA ARG A 94 -4.37 5.28 15.84
C ARG A 94 -3.69 4.22 16.67
N GLN A 95 -4.17 2.97 16.57
CA GLN A 95 -3.53 1.85 17.26
C GLN A 95 -2.12 1.60 16.71
N VAL A 96 -1.94 1.63 15.38
CA VAL A 96 -0.62 1.49 14.73
C VAL A 96 0.34 2.58 15.19
N PHE A 97 -0.10 3.84 15.23
CA PHE A 97 0.73 4.96 15.66
C PHE A 97 1.11 4.85 17.13
N ALA A 98 0.18 4.47 18.01
CA ALA A 98 0.47 4.26 19.43
C ALA A 98 1.49 3.12 19.63
N ASP A 99 1.32 2.02 18.92
CA ASP A 99 2.14 0.82 19.01
C ASP A 99 3.60 1.03 18.57
N TYR A 100 3.82 1.98 17.67
CA TYR A 100 5.13 2.36 17.12
C TYR A 100 5.62 3.74 17.61
N GLU A 101 4.94 4.33 18.60
CA GLU A 101 5.31 5.62 19.21
C GLU A 101 5.38 6.79 18.20
N ILE A 102 4.56 6.76 17.15
CA ILE A 102 4.49 7.79 16.12
C ILE A 102 3.74 9.01 16.64
N THR A 103 4.39 10.17 16.61
CA THR A 103 3.82 11.44 17.11
C THR A 103 3.49 12.42 15.99
N ASN A 104 4.12 12.25 14.82
CA ASN A 104 3.95 13.06 13.64
C ASN A 104 3.88 12.16 12.39
N PRO A 105 2.68 11.61 12.07
CA PRO A 105 2.53 10.62 11.02
C PRO A 105 3.05 11.06 9.65
N GLU A 106 2.83 12.32 9.24
CA GLU A 106 3.30 12.82 7.94
C GLU A 106 4.83 12.85 7.79
N LYS A 107 5.56 12.88 8.91
CA LYS A 107 7.03 12.90 8.90
C LYS A 107 7.62 11.51 9.06
N GLU A 108 6.99 10.69 9.90
CA GLU A 108 7.59 9.47 10.45
C GLU A 108 7.10 8.18 9.78
N CYS A 109 5.97 8.23 9.06
CA CYS A 109 5.44 7.05 8.41
C CYS A 109 4.90 7.31 7.00
N VAL A 110 4.94 6.25 6.19
CA VAL A 110 4.30 6.17 4.89
C VAL A 110 3.37 4.96 4.90
N VAL A 111 2.15 5.17 4.40
CA VAL A 111 1.21 4.08 4.17
C VAL A 111 1.33 3.70 2.70
N ILE A 112 1.49 2.40 2.43
CA ILE A 112 1.70 1.84 1.09
C ILE A 112 0.49 0.97 0.80
N GLY A 113 -0.25 1.28 -0.25
CA GLY A 113 -1.39 0.48 -0.66
C GLY A 113 -1.61 0.57 -2.15
N ASP A 114 -2.46 -0.29 -2.68
CA ASP A 114 -2.76 -0.35 -4.10
C ASP A 114 -3.88 0.63 -4.49
N LEU A 115 -4.03 0.78 -5.80
CA LEU A 115 -5.14 1.43 -6.47
C LEU A 115 -6.24 0.44 -6.77
N LEU A 116 -7.48 0.89 -6.64
CA LEU A 116 -8.61 0.01 -6.86
C LEU A 116 -9.71 0.66 -7.72
N ARG A 117 -10.01 -0.05 -8.81
CA ARG A 117 -11.21 -0.04 -9.68
C ARG A 117 -11.64 1.28 -10.35
N ILE A 118 -11.25 1.37 -11.62
CA ILE A 118 -12.08 1.95 -12.69
C ILE A 118 -13.18 0.92 -13.00
N GLU A 119 -14.36 1.42 -13.35
CA GLU A 119 -15.66 0.76 -13.53
C GLU A 119 -15.68 -0.76 -13.81
N ASP A 120 -16.79 -1.39 -13.42
CA ASP A 120 -16.95 -2.82 -13.15
C ASP A 120 -16.40 -3.87 -14.14
N ASN A 121 -15.90 -3.53 -15.33
CA ASN A 121 -15.49 -4.47 -16.37
C ASN A 121 -14.27 -4.06 -17.24
N GLU A 122 -13.49 -3.04 -16.92
CA GLU A 122 -12.30 -2.68 -17.72
C GLU A 122 -10.99 -2.88 -16.94
N ASP A 123 -10.14 -3.79 -17.43
CA ASP A 123 -8.77 -3.94 -16.93
C ASP A 123 -7.97 -2.70 -17.38
N TYR A 124 -7.58 -1.85 -16.43
CA TYR A 124 -6.69 -0.72 -16.71
C TYR A 124 -5.33 -1.24 -17.16
N SER A 125 -4.87 -0.82 -18.34
CA SER A 125 -3.57 -1.23 -18.85
C SER A 125 -2.43 -0.55 -18.08
N LEU A 126 -1.22 -1.07 -18.24
CA LEU A 126 -0.01 -0.43 -17.71
C LEU A 126 0.14 0.99 -18.28
N GLU A 127 -0.13 1.12 -19.58
CA GLU A 127 -0.09 2.38 -20.31
C GLU A 127 -1.08 3.39 -19.74
N ASP A 128 -2.34 2.97 -19.52
CA ASP A 128 -3.35 3.85 -18.96
C ASP A 128 -2.92 4.38 -17.58
N PHE A 129 -2.38 3.51 -16.71
CA PHE A 129 -1.87 3.89 -15.40
C PHE A 129 -0.73 4.91 -15.46
N ILE A 130 0.22 4.71 -16.37
CA ILE A 130 1.36 5.62 -16.55
C ILE A 130 0.88 6.98 -17.07
N GLU A 131 -0.09 6.99 -18.00
CA GLU A 131 -0.57 8.21 -18.66
C GLU A 131 -1.62 8.98 -17.84
N THR A 132 -2.28 8.34 -16.87
CA THR A 132 -3.30 8.97 -16.02
C THR A 132 -2.76 10.20 -15.30
N ASP A 133 -3.49 11.31 -15.39
CA ASP A 133 -3.33 12.42 -14.45
C ASP A 133 -4.31 12.28 -13.28
N PHE A 134 -3.78 11.82 -12.15
CA PHE A 134 -4.53 11.65 -10.91
C PHE A 134 -4.84 12.97 -10.19
N THR A 135 -4.27 14.10 -10.63
CA THR A 135 -4.60 15.43 -10.09
C THR A 135 -5.99 15.85 -10.55
N GLU A 136 -6.29 15.61 -11.82
CA GLU A 136 -7.60 15.87 -12.44
C GLU A 136 -8.63 14.80 -12.07
N ASN A 137 -8.18 13.60 -11.71
CA ASN A 137 -9.03 12.44 -11.41
C ASN A 137 -8.73 11.80 -10.03
N PRO A 138 -8.82 12.56 -8.92
CA PRO A 138 -8.44 12.05 -7.59
C PRO A 138 -9.35 10.93 -7.09
N PHE A 139 -10.55 10.78 -7.64
CA PHE A 139 -11.47 9.69 -7.29
C PHE A 139 -10.95 8.30 -7.71
N LEU A 140 -10.00 8.24 -8.66
CA LEU A 140 -9.34 7.00 -9.08
C LEU A 140 -8.37 6.45 -8.01
N LEU A 141 -8.09 7.23 -6.97
CA LEU A 141 -7.26 6.80 -5.84
C LEU A 141 -8.05 5.96 -4.81
N CYS A 142 -9.31 5.59 -5.10
CA CYS A 142 -10.18 4.84 -4.17
C CYS A 142 -10.86 3.62 -4.83
N SER A 143 -10.93 2.49 -4.10
CA SER A 143 -11.70 1.29 -4.47
C SER A 143 -13.18 1.45 -4.17
N CYS A 144 -14.14 0.94 -4.96
CA CYS A 144 -15.49 0.59 -4.46
C CYS A 144 -16.16 1.60 -3.47
N TYR A 145 -16.02 2.92 -3.67
CA TYR A 145 -16.44 3.97 -2.72
C TYR A 145 -15.85 3.81 -1.32
N SER A 146 -14.64 3.32 -1.23
CA SER A 146 -13.91 2.91 -0.05
C SER A 146 -12.44 3.23 -0.27
N LEU A 147 -11.90 4.19 0.48
CA LEU A 147 -10.45 4.39 0.49
C LEU A 147 -9.90 3.28 1.38
N ASN A 148 -9.75 2.10 0.77
CA ASN A 148 -9.58 0.85 1.48
C ASN A 148 -8.43 0.90 2.48
N ASP A 149 -7.47 1.80 2.27
CA ASP A 149 -6.22 1.86 3.02
C ASP A 149 -5.87 3.25 3.55
N HIS A 150 -6.72 4.25 3.34
CA HIS A 150 -6.35 5.62 3.68
C HIS A 150 -6.46 5.88 5.16
N PRO A 151 -5.55 6.70 5.72
CA PRO A 151 -5.58 7.04 7.13
C PRO A 151 -6.78 7.91 7.45
N TYR A 152 -7.64 7.44 8.35
CA TYR A 152 -8.78 8.22 8.84
C TYR A 152 -8.26 9.46 9.58
N PRO A 153 -8.59 10.69 9.14
CA PRO A 153 -8.26 11.90 9.89
C PRO A 153 -9.26 12.06 11.02
N TYR A 154 -8.93 11.41 12.13
CA TYR A 154 -9.71 11.39 13.36
C TYR A 154 -10.02 12.79 13.91
N CYS A 155 -9.26 13.81 13.49
CA CYS A 155 -9.52 15.21 13.74
C CYS A 155 -8.91 16.12 12.65
N ASN A 156 -9.54 17.26 12.36
CA ASN A 156 -9.11 18.29 11.38
C ASN A 156 -7.74 18.94 11.69
N GLN A 157 -6.98 18.43 12.66
CA GLN A 157 -5.70 18.98 13.11
C GLN A 157 -4.57 17.95 13.14
N GLN A 158 -4.85 16.66 12.94
CA GLN A 158 -3.80 15.65 12.89
C GLN A 158 -3.21 15.59 11.48
N SER A 159 -1.88 15.64 11.39
CA SER A 159 -1.18 15.39 10.14
C SER A 159 -1.36 13.93 9.73
N LEU A 160 -1.67 13.72 8.45
CA LEU A 160 -1.83 12.38 7.87
C LEU A 160 -0.52 11.91 7.24
N PRO A 161 -0.19 10.60 7.32
CA PRO A 161 0.95 10.08 6.58
C PRO A 161 0.82 10.33 5.08
N VAL A 162 1.97 10.34 4.39
CA VAL A 162 1.97 10.24 2.92
C VAL A 162 1.44 8.87 2.54
N TYR A 163 0.51 8.81 1.58
CA TYR A 163 0.03 7.57 1.00
C TYR A 163 0.79 7.28 -0.29
N ALA A 164 1.64 6.26 -0.26
CA ALA A 164 2.32 5.72 -1.43
C ALA A 164 1.38 4.75 -2.14
N VAL A 165 1.02 5.12 -3.36
CA VAL A 165 0.00 4.47 -4.16
C VAL A 165 0.69 3.58 -5.19
N LEU A 166 0.38 2.29 -5.14
CA LEU A 166 0.88 1.29 -6.09
C LEU A 166 -0.23 0.90 -7.08
N PRO A 167 0.10 0.56 -8.32
CA PRO A 167 -0.84 -0.10 -9.21
C PRO A 167 -1.14 -1.51 -8.68
N ARG A 168 -2.40 -1.95 -8.81
CA ARG A 168 -2.76 -3.37 -8.75
C ARG A 168 -1.96 -4.15 -9.79
N ALA A 169 -1.78 -5.45 -9.61
CA ALA A 169 -1.15 -6.26 -10.64
C ALA A 169 -1.92 -6.13 -11.99
N VAL A 170 -1.19 -5.78 -13.06
CA VAL A 170 -1.71 -5.53 -14.41
C VAL A 170 -1.43 -6.70 -15.34
N ARG A 171 -2.17 -6.82 -16.45
CA ARG A 171 -1.87 -7.79 -17.51
C ARG A 171 -1.11 -7.10 -18.64
N ASN A 172 -0.02 -7.71 -19.11
CA ASN A 172 0.64 -7.25 -20.34
C ASN A 172 -0.05 -7.80 -21.60
N SER A 173 0.43 -7.39 -22.78
CA SER A 173 -0.08 -7.83 -24.09
C SER A 173 -0.02 -9.35 -24.33
N GLU A 174 0.77 -10.08 -23.54
CA GLU A 174 0.87 -11.55 -23.57
C GLU A 174 -0.05 -12.24 -22.55
N GLY A 175 -0.87 -11.48 -21.80
CA GLY A 175 -1.78 -11.97 -20.78
C GLY A 175 -1.12 -12.33 -19.44
N LYS A 176 0.17 -12.03 -19.26
CA LYS A 176 0.91 -12.27 -18.00
C LYS A 176 0.60 -11.18 -16.98
N THR A 177 0.37 -11.60 -15.74
CA THR A 177 0.19 -10.69 -14.61
C THR A 177 1.55 -10.16 -14.14
N LEU A 178 1.69 -8.84 -14.14
CA LEU A 178 2.88 -8.10 -13.71
C LEU A 178 2.54 -7.20 -12.53
N ALA A 179 3.51 -6.94 -11.67
CA ALA A 179 3.43 -5.96 -10.61
C ALA A 179 4.75 -5.18 -10.52
N LEU A 180 4.66 -3.95 -10.03
CA LEU A 180 5.84 -3.13 -9.76
C LEU A 180 6.69 -3.79 -8.67
N HIS A 181 7.99 -3.92 -8.91
CA HIS A 181 8.94 -4.56 -8.01
C HIS A 181 9.08 -3.77 -6.70
N MET A 182 9.06 -4.47 -5.56
CA MET A 182 9.06 -3.82 -4.25
C MET A 182 10.41 -3.15 -3.94
N ASP A 183 11.53 -3.66 -4.42
CA ASP A 183 12.81 -2.94 -4.32
C ASP A 183 12.74 -1.54 -4.94
N TYR A 184 12.09 -1.42 -6.11
CA TYR A 184 11.91 -0.12 -6.75
C TYR A 184 11.03 0.81 -5.90
N VAL A 185 9.92 0.27 -5.36
CA VAL A 185 9.03 0.99 -4.44
C VAL A 185 9.79 1.48 -3.22
N MET A 186 10.53 0.59 -2.54
CA MET A 186 11.25 0.90 -1.32
C MET A 186 12.38 1.90 -1.57
N ASN A 187 13.17 1.74 -2.63
CA ASN A 187 14.21 2.70 -3.01
C ASN A 187 13.61 4.09 -3.28
N THR A 188 12.47 4.16 -3.98
CA THR A 188 11.75 5.42 -4.23
C THR A 188 11.35 6.08 -2.90
N LEU A 189 10.84 5.32 -1.94
CA LEU A 189 10.43 5.85 -0.63
C LEU A 189 11.61 6.26 0.24
N GLU A 190 12.72 5.52 0.18
CA GLU A 190 13.97 5.88 0.86
C GLU A 190 14.58 7.16 0.27
N GLU A 191 14.59 7.31 -1.06
CA GLU A 191 14.99 8.54 -1.74
C GLU A 191 14.11 9.72 -1.35
N MET A 192 12.79 9.53 -1.29
CA MET A 192 11.86 10.54 -0.80
C MET A 192 12.22 10.96 0.63
N TYR A 193 12.39 10.00 1.54
CA TYR A 193 12.72 10.26 2.94
C TYR A 193 14.05 11.00 3.10
N ALA A 194 15.07 10.59 2.34
CA ALA A 194 16.39 11.20 2.33
C ALA A 194 16.35 12.63 1.75
N ALA A 195 15.65 12.85 0.64
CA ALA A 195 15.46 14.18 0.05
C ALA A 195 14.77 15.13 1.04
N GLY A 196 13.88 14.60 1.88
CA GLY A 196 13.20 15.30 2.95
C GLY A 196 14.02 15.56 4.21
N GLU A 197 15.30 15.14 4.27
CA GLU A 197 16.11 15.16 5.49
C GLU A 197 15.44 14.37 6.63
N GLU A 198 15.11 13.10 6.37
CA GLU A 198 14.45 12.19 7.32
C GLU A 198 13.01 12.61 7.67
N ASN A 199 12.27 13.12 6.67
CA ASN A 199 10.90 13.57 6.83
C ASN A 199 10.10 13.32 5.55
N PHE A 200 9.11 12.42 5.59
CA PHE A 200 8.32 12.06 4.41
C PHE A 200 7.54 13.24 3.83
N ALA A 201 6.93 14.10 4.64
CA ALA A 201 6.22 15.27 4.16
C ALA A 201 7.14 16.25 3.42
N ALA A 202 8.33 16.54 3.96
CA ALA A 202 9.32 17.37 3.27
C ALA A 202 9.87 16.68 2.02
N GLY A 203 10.07 15.37 2.10
CA GLY A 203 10.49 14.51 1.01
C GLY A 203 9.53 14.54 -0.16
N PHE A 204 8.23 14.41 0.13
CA PHE A 204 7.15 14.52 -0.84
C PHE A 204 7.24 15.85 -1.61
N GLU A 205 7.38 16.99 -0.92
CA GLU A 205 7.51 18.29 -1.59
C GLU A 205 8.74 18.36 -2.50
N ARG A 206 9.86 17.77 -2.08
CA ARG A 206 11.15 17.83 -2.79
C ARG A 206 11.31 16.77 -3.87
N MET A 207 10.49 15.71 -3.84
CA MET A 207 10.58 14.63 -4.80
C MET A 207 10.24 15.14 -6.21
N ASN A 208 11.13 14.85 -7.14
CA ASN A 208 11.02 15.26 -8.53
C ASN A 208 11.54 14.13 -9.42
N SER A 209 10.65 13.20 -9.78
CA SER A 209 10.92 12.13 -10.72
C SER A 209 9.77 12.00 -11.71
N LYS A 210 10.07 11.63 -12.96
CA LYS A 210 9.05 11.33 -13.98
C LYS A 210 8.28 10.05 -13.68
N SER A 211 8.86 9.17 -12.87
CA SER A 211 8.30 7.87 -12.51
C SER A 211 7.40 7.92 -11.28
N VAL A 212 7.16 9.11 -10.73
CA VAL A 212 6.20 9.35 -9.65
C VAL A 212 5.32 10.53 -9.99
N GLN A 213 4.08 10.51 -9.49
CA GLN A 213 3.19 11.66 -9.52
C GLN A 213 2.80 12.04 -8.09
N LYS A 214 2.84 13.34 -7.81
CA LYS A 214 2.41 13.90 -6.54
C LYS A 214 1.01 14.47 -6.69
N VAL A 215 0.09 14.01 -5.85
CA VAL A 215 -1.26 14.56 -5.77
C VAL A 215 -1.51 15.03 -4.35
N VAL A 216 -1.99 16.26 -4.21
CA VAL A 216 -2.48 16.80 -2.94
C VAL A 216 -3.94 17.17 -3.14
N SER A 217 -4.83 16.44 -2.49
CA SER A 217 -6.28 16.59 -2.71
C SER A 217 -7.05 16.28 -1.43
N ASP A 218 -8.18 16.95 -1.23
CA ASP A 218 -9.18 16.60 -0.21
C ASP A 218 -10.46 16.05 -0.82
N ALA A 219 -10.54 15.89 -2.15
CA ALA A 219 -11.75 15.50 -2.87
C ALA A 219 -12.34 14.19 -2.34
N LEU A 220 -11.48 13.21 -2.04
CA LEU A 220 -11.88 11.92 -1.49
C LEU A 220 -12.38 12.01 -0.05
N ALA A 221 -11.78 12.87 0.78
CA ALA A 221 -12.27 13.16 2.12
C ALA A 221 -13.64 13.86 2.08
N GLN A 222 -13.81 14.82 1.17
CA GLN A 222 -15.07 15.53 0.96
C GLN A 222 -16.17 14.59 0.47
N GLU A 223 -15.90 13.75 -0.53
CA GLU A 223 -16.89 12.85 -1.13
C GLU A 223 -17.35 11.79 -0.12
N LEU A 224 -16.40 11.08 0.51
CA LEU A 224 -16.73 9.90 1.30
C LEU A 224 -17.10 10.23 2.75
N LEU A 225 -16.55 11.33 3.30
CA LEU A 225 -16.74 11.68 4.71
C LEU A 225 -17.35 13.05 4.94
N ARG A 226 -17.62 13.82 3.87
CA ARG A 226 -18.27 15.14 3.94
C ARG A 226 -17.53 16.13 4.82
N TYR A 227 -16.20 16.05 4.88
CA TYR A 227 -15.35 17.10 5.45
C TYR A 227 -14.08 17.28 4.61
N SER A 228 -13.48 18.46 4.71
CA SER A 228 -12.25 18.83 3.99
C SER A 228 -11.02 18.48 4.82
N GLN A 229 -10.12 17.67 4.26
CA GLN A 229 -8.80 17.37 4.80
C GLN A 229 -7.85 17.07 3.64
N MET A 230 -6.80 17.87 3.50
CA MET A 230 -5.78 17.64 2.48
C MET A 230 -5.03 16.33 2.77
N GLN A 231 -4.90 15.51 1.74
CA GLN A 231 -4.17 14.24 1.74
C GLN A 231 -3.04 14.30 0.71
N LYS A 232 -1.91 13.63 1.00
CA LYS A 232 -0.73 13.58 0.13
C LYS A 232 -0.59 12.18 -0.45
N TYR A 233 -0.59 12.10 -1.77
CA TYR A 233 -0.55 10.87 -2.55
C TYR A 233 0.70 10.85 -3.41
N LEU A 234 1.58 9.89 -3.17
CA LEU A 234 2.72 9.61 -4.03
C LEU A 234 2.37 8.40 -4.90
N ILE A 235 1.97 8.66 -6.15
CA ILE A 235 1.68 7.60 -7.12
C ILE A 235 3.00 7.13 -7.72
N ILE A 236 3.36 5.86 -7.47
CA ILE A 236 4.60 5.27 -7.94
C ILE A 236 4.31 4.54 -9.26
N LYS A 237 4.73 5.14 -10.37
CA LYS A 237 4.44 4.65 -11.73
C LYS A 237 5.48 3.65 -12.24
N GLY A 238 6.75 3.87 -11.90
CA GLY A 238 7.86 3.09 -12.43
C GLY A 238 8.06 3.26 -13.93
N GLU A 239 9.08 2.60 -14.46
CA GLU A 239 9.36 2.40 -15.89
C GLU A 239 9.20 0.93 -16.24
N GLU A 240 9.10 0.56 -17.53
CA GLU A 240 8.90 -0.83 -17.97
C GLU A 240 9.82 -1.87 -17.28
N ARG A 241 11.09 -1.50 -17.03
CA ARG A 241 12.08 -2.35 -16.34
C ARG A 241 11.76 -2.65 -14.87
N ASP A 242 10.94 -1.82 -14.23
CA ASP A 242 10.60 -1.92 -12.81
C ASP A 242 9.42 -2.87 -12.58
N TRP A 243 8.82 -3.37 -13.67
CA TRP A 243 7.71 -4.32 -13.65
C TRP A 243 8.21 -5.74 -13.80
N SER A 244 7.68 -6.63 -12.97
CA SER A 244 8.06 -8.03 -12.95
C SER A 244 6.85 -8.92 -12.76
N LYS A 245 6.98 -10.19 -13.16
CA LYS A 245 5.94 -11.17 -12.87
C LYS A 245 5.80 -11.33 -11.36
N LEU A 246 4.58 -11.64 -10.92
CA LEU A 246 4.35 -12.08 -9.55
C LEU A 246 5.20 -13.31 -9.22
N GLU A 247 5.75 -13.33 -8.01
CA GLU A 247 6.48 -14.48 -7.48
C GLU A 247 5.45 -15.55 -7.10
N GLU A 248 5.46 -16.68 -7.81
CA GLU A 248 4.66 -17.83 -7.39
C GLU A 248 5.31 -18.48 -6.16
N VAL A 249 4.66 -18.36 -5.01
CA VAL A 249 5.08 -19.07 -3.80
C VAL A 249 4.54 -20.49 -3.89
N MET A 250 5.20 -21.31 -4.71
CA MET A 250 4.86 -22.73 -4.85
C MET A 250 5.61 -23.58 -3.83
N ARG A 251 4.91 -24.60 -3.34
CA ARG A 251 5.51 -25.71 -2.59
C ARG A 251 6.67 -26.29 -3.38
N ASN A 252 7.89 -26.20 -2.87
CA ASN A 252 8.93 -27.11 -3.31
C ASN A 252 8.46 -28.53 -2.94
N ALA A 253 8.28 -29.37 -3.96
CA ALA A 253 7.80 -30.74 -3.84
C ALA A 253 8.69 -31.58 -2.92
#